data_AF-A0A426QWF2-F1
#
_entry.id   AF-A0A426QWF2-F1
#
_cell.length_a   1.000
_cell.length_b   1.000
_cell.length_c   1.000
_cell.angle_alpha   90.00
_cell.angle_beta   90.00
_cell.angle_gamma   90.00
#
_symmetry.space_group_name_H-M   'P 1'
#
loop_
_entity.id
_entity.type
_entity.pdbx_description
1 polymer ?
#
loop_
_entity_poly.entity_id
_entity_poly.type
_entity_poly.pdbx_seq_one_letter_code
_entity_poly.pdbx_strand_id
1 'polypeptide(L)'
;MELDVDAVTEVATTVEGTARSVSALADSVAGFAFGRAAAGRGYGDVADRIVAGYEQVASSFRRWGEALDDNAGRLRVSVDAYRAADIESAASIGAPR
;
A
#
# COMPACT_ATOMS: atom_id res chain seq x y z
N MET A 1 7.39 24.31 15.16
CA MET A 1 7.76 23.05 14.48
C MET A 1 7.54 23.30 13.00
N GLU A 2 8.60 23.26 12.21
CA GLU A 2 8.54 23.45 10.75
C GLU A 2 8.24 22.09 10.11
N LEU A 3 7.30 22.05 9.16
CA LEU A 3 6.95 20.84 8.44
C LEU A 3 7.83 20.74 7.19
N ASP A 4 8.68 19.73 7.13
CA ASP A 4 9.45 19.41 5.93
C ASP A 4 8.57 18.67 4.92
N VAL A 5 8.05 19.43 3.96
CA VAL A 5 7.12 18.93 2.92
C VAL A 5 7.78 17.93 1.99
N ASP A 6 9.09 18.08 1.75
CA ASP A 6 9.84 17.20 0.86
C ASP A 6 10.09 15.85 1.55
N ALA A 7 10.40 15.86 2.85
CA ALA A 7 10.47 14.64 3.65
C ALA A 7 9.13 13.89 3.70
N VAL A 8 8.00 14.60 3.85
CA VAL A 8 6.66 13.95 3.80
C VAL A 8 6.37 13.36 2.42
N THR A 9 6.81 14.03 1.35
CA THR A 9 6.68 13.53 -0.03
C THR A 9 7.51 12.25 -0.24
N GLU A 10 8.73 12.19 0.31
CA GLU A 10 9.58 11.01 0.28
C GLU A 10 8.95 9.83 1.04
N VAL A 11 8.37 10.10 2.21
CA VAL A 11 7.62 9.09 2.99
C VAL A 11 6.44 8.56 2.17
N ALA A 12 5.63 9.43 1.57
CA ALA A 12 4.50 9.00 0.74
C ALA A 12 4.95 8.11 -0.44
N THR A 13 6.06 8.47 -1.08
CA THR A 13 6.65 7.67 -2.18
C THR A 13 7.14 6.31 -1.70
N THR A 14 7.78 6.26 -0.52
CA THR A 14 8.25 5.01 0.09
C THR A 14 7.09 4.09 0.48
N VAL A 15 6.02 4.65 1.03
CA VAL A 15 4.81 3.92 1.40
C VAL A 15 4.14 3.32 0.16
N GLU A 16 4.06 4.08 -0.94
CA GLU A 16 3.54 3.58 -2.21
C GLU A 16 4.43 2.49 -2.83
N GLY A 17 5.76 2.63 -2.73
CA GLY A 17 6.70 1.57 -3.08
C GLY A 17 6.43 0.28 -2.30
N THR A 18 6.22 0.41 -0.99
CA THR A 18 5.87 -0.70 -0.10
C THR A 18 4.53 -1.33 -0.46
N ALA A 19 3.51 -0.53 -0.78
CA ALA A 19 2.20 -1.01 -1.24
C ALA A 19 2.36 -1.93 -2.46
N ARG A 20 3.16 -1.52 -3.46
CA ARG A 20 3.44 -2.35 -4.65
C ARG A 20 4.14 -3.66 -4.30
N SER A 21 5.15 -3.62 -3.42
CA SER A 21 5.85 -4.83 -2.98
C SER A 21 4.92 -5.79 -2.24
N VAL A 22 4.03 -5.28 -1.38
CA VAL A 22 3.04 -6.09 -0.66
C VAL A 22 2.02 -6.71 -1.61
N SER A 23 1.54 -5.95 -2.60
CA SER A 23 0.65 -6.48 -3.63
C SER A 23 1.33 -7.57 -4.47
N ALA A 24 2.60 -7.40 -4.85
CA ALA A 24 3.36 -8.43 -5.55
C ALA A 24 3.54 -9.71 -4.71
N LEU A 25 3.73 -9.57 -3.40
CA LEU A 25 3.75 -10.71 -2.48
C LEU A 25 2.41 -11.45 -2.46
N ALA A 26 1.28 -10.72 -2.49
CA ALA A 26 -0.04 -11.34 -2.55
C ALA A 26 -0.20 -12.23 -3.80
N ASP A 27 0.29 -11.77 -4.95
CA ASP A 27 0.23 -12.52 -6.20
C ASP A 27 1.17 -13.72 -6.20
N SER A 28 2.37 -13.58 -5.61
CA SER A 28 3.30 -14.69 -5.43
C SER A 28 2.71 -15.79 -4.54
N VAL A 29 2.10 -15.41 -3.41
CA VAL A 29 1.44 -16.34 -2.48
C VAL A 29 0.26 -17.05 -3.15
N ALA A 30 -0.54 -16.36 -3.96
CA ALA A 30 -1.62 -16.98 -4.72
C ALA A 30 -1.10 -18.02 -5.74
N GLY A 31 0.11 -17.83 -6.29
CA GLY A 31 0.75 -18.77 -7.21
C GLY A 31 1.24 -20.08 -6.58
N PHE A 32 1.43 -20.13 -5.26
CA PHE A 32 1.88 -21.33 -4.54
C PHE A 32 0.75 -22.30 -4.17
N ALA A 33 -0.49 -22.06 -4.62
CA ALA A 33 -1.61 -22.96 -4.36
C ALA A 33 -1.35 -24.37 -4.93
N PHE A 34 -0.99 -25.31 -4.07
CA PHE A 34 -0.81 -26.72 -4.41
C PHE A 34 -2.18 -27.35 -4.72
N GLY A 35 -2.45 -27.62 -5.99
CA GLY A 35 -3.70 -28.26 -6.38
C GLY A 35 -3.84 -29.71 -5.87
N ARG A 36 -5.08 -30.15 -5.63
CA ARG A 36 -5.45 -31.52 -5.24
C ARG A 36 -4.84 -32.61 -6.12
N ALA A 37 -4.57 -32.30 -7.40
CA ALA A 37 -3.92 -33.21 -8.35
C ALA A 37 -2.44 -33.49 -8.02
N ALA A 38 -1.76 -32.58 -7.34
CA ALA A 38 -0.38 -32.76 -6.86
C ALA A 38 -0.33 -33.51 -5.52
N ALA A 39 -1.44 -33.52 -4.77
CA ALA A 39 -1.57 -34.25 -3.52
C ALA A 39 -1.84 -35.73 -3.81
N GLY A 40 -0.90 -36.61 -3.45
CA GLY A 40 -1.05 -38.05 -3.64
C GLY A 40 -2.31 -38.63 -2.98
N ARG A 41 -2.64 -39.89 -3.31
CA ARG A 41 -3.84 -40.57 -2.80
C ARG A 41 -3.88 -40.52 -1.26
N GLY A 42 -4.87 -39.78 -0.72
CA GLY A 42 -5.12 -39.64 0.71
C GLY A 42 -4.87 -38.23 1.29
N TYR A 43 -4.24 -37.31 0.55
CA TYR A 43 -3.89 -35.97 1.06
C TYR A 43 -4.75 -34.83 0.50
N GLY A 44 -5.88 -35.14 -0.17
CA GLY A 44 -6.75 -34.14 -0.78
C GLY A 44 -7.20 -33.06 0.20
N ASP A 45 -7.74 -33.46 1.36
CA ASP A 45 -8.25 -32.52 2.37
C ASP A 45 -7.12 -31.64 2.97
N VAL A 46 -5.90 -32.19 3.08
CA VAL A 46 -4.73 -31.46 3.54
C VAL A 46 -4.31 -30.41 2.50
N ALA A 47 -4.31 -30.77 1.23
CA ALA A 47 -4.03 -29.83 0.14
C ALA A 47 -5.09 -28.73 0.05
N ASP A 48 -6.37 -29.06 0.18
CA ASP A 48 -7.47 -28.09 0.18
C ASP A 48 -7.32 -27.09 1.34
N ARG A 49 -6.93 -27.56 2.54
CA ARG A 49 -6.65 -26.69 3.69
C ARG A 49 -5.44 -25.79 3.46
N ILE A 50 -4.38 -26.29 2.82
CA ILE A 50 -3.20 -25.50 2.49
C ILE A 50 -3.57 -24.41 1.49
N VAL A 51 -4.27 -24.75 0.40
CA VAL A 51 -4.73 -23.77 -0.61
C VAL A 51 -5.58 -22.68 0.03
N ALA A 52 -6.57 -23.06 0.85
CA ALA A 52 -7.41 -22.09 1.56
C ALA A 52 -6.60 -21.17 2.49
N GLY A 53 -5.50 -21.67 3.07
CA GLY A 53 -4.57 -20.87 3.86
C GLY A 53 -3.80 -19.85 3.01
N TYR A 54 -3.25 -20.28 1.87
CA TYR A 54 -2.57 -19.39 0.92
C TYR A 54 -3.50 -18.30 0.38
N GLU A 55 -4.74 -18.64 0.04
CA GLU A 55 -5.75 -17.68 -0.42
C GLU A 55 -6.07 -16.62 0.65
N GLN A 56 -6.20 -17.02 1.91
CA GLN A 56 -6.42 -16.08 3.03
C GLN A 56 -5.23 -15.15 3.25
N VAL A 57 -4.01 -15.68 3.18
CA VAL A 57 -2.78 -14.87 3.30
C VAL A 57 -2.68 -13.89 2.13
N ALA A 58 -2.93 -14.34 0.89
CA ALA A 58 -2.94 -13.47 -0.28
C ALA A 58 -4.01 -12.36 -0.15
N SER A 59 -5.22 -12.68 0.32
CA SER A 59 -6.25 -11.67 0.58
C SER A 59 -5.82 -10.65 1.63
N SER A 60 -5.13 -11.10 2.69
CA SER A 60 -4.62 -10.22 3.75
C SER A 60 -3.54 -9.27 3.21
N PHE A 61 -2.63 -9.76 2.37
CA PHE A 61 -1.63 -8.93 1.71
C PHE A 61 -2.27 -7.89 0.78
N ARG A 62 -3.28 -8.26 -0.02
CA ARG A 62 -3.97 -7.27 -0.89
C ARG A 62 -4.57 -6.13 -0.08
N ARG A 63 -5.32 -6.44 0.98
CA ARG A 63 -5.91 -5.41 1.85
C ARG A 63 -4.85 -4.52 2.51
N TRP A 64 -3.72 -5.09 2.90
CA TRP A 64 -2.62 -4.31 3.45
C TRP A 64 -1.99 -3.39 2.39
N GLY A 65 -1.78 -3.88 1.17
CA GLY A 65 -1.31 -3.07 0.04
C GLY A 65 -2.25 -1.90 -0.27
N GLU A 66 -3.56 -2.16 -0.33
CA GLU A 66 -4.59 -1.13 -0.52
C GLU A 66 -4.56 -0.07 0.60
N ALA A 67 -4.42 -0.48 1.86
CA ALA A 67 -4.35 0.44 2.99
C ALA A 67 -3.07 1.30 2.97
N LEU A 68 -1.94 0.74 2.52
CA LEU A 68 -0.70 1.51 2.32
C LEU A 68 -0.88 2.54 1.20
N ASP A 69 -1.50 2.16 0.09
CA ASP A 69 -1.75 3.07 -1.04
C ASP A 69 -2.67 4.24 -0.64
N ASP A 70 -3.76 3.97 0.09
CA ASP A 70 -4.64 5.00 0.65
C ASP A 70 -3.89 5.95 1.59
N ASN A 71 -3.03 5.42 2.47
CA ASN A 71 -2.17 6.25 3.33
C ASN A 71 -1.22 7.14 2.52
N ALA A 72 -0.58 6.62 1.48
CA ALA A 72 0.27 7.41 0.59
C ALA A 72 -0.53 8.52 -0.11
N GLY A 73 -1.74 8.22 -0.57
CA GLY A 73 -2.66 9.20 -1.16
C GLY A 73 -3.01 10.33 -0.18
N ARG A 74 -3.36 10.00 1.07
CA ARG A 74 -3.68 10.97 2.12
C ARG A 74 -2.50 11.87 2.47
N LEU A 75 -1.28 11.34 2.49
CA LEU A 75 -0.06 12.12 2.71
C LEU A 75 0.15 13.14 1.58
N ARG A 76 -0.03 12.73 0.32
CA ARG A 76 0.08 13.62 -0.85
C ARG A 76 -0.95 14.74 -0.81
N VAL A 77 -2.21 14.41 -0.53
CA VAL A 77 -3.27 15.42 -0.37
C VAL A 77 -2.93 16.42 0.72
N SER A 78 -2.36 15.95 1.84
CA SER A 78 -1.95 16.83 2.94
C SER A 78 -0.78 17.75 2.54
N VAL A 79 0.20 17.23 1.79
CA VAL A 79 1.31 18.00 1.22
C VAL A 79 0.82 19.07 0.25
N ASP A 80 -0.10 18.72 -0.65
CA ASP A 80 -0.64 19.66 -1.64
C ASP A 80 -1.44 20.78 -0.96
N ALA A 81 -2.24 20.44 0.06
CA ALA A 81 -2.95 21.43 0.86
C ALA A 81 -1.98 22.38 1.59
N TYR A 82 -0.88 21.85 2.13
CA TYR A 82 0.13 22.68 2.77
C TYR A 82 0.80 23.64 1.79
N ARG A 83 1.22 23.15 0.61
CA ARG A 83 1.81 23.98 -0.45
C ARG A 83 0.86 25.08 -0.92
N ALA A 84 -0.43 24.77 -1.07
CA ALA A 84 -1.44 25.76 -1.45
C ALA A 84 -1.58 26.88 -0.40
N ALA A 85 -1.64 26.51 0.88
CA ALA A 85 -1.72 27.49 1.98
C ALA A 85 -0.45 28.36 2.09
N ASP A 86 0.73 27.79 1.83
CA ASP A 86 2.00 28.53 1.81
C ASP A 86 2.03 29.56 0.66
N ILE A 87 1.61 29.17 -0.55
CA ILE A 87 1.49 30.07 -1.70
C ILE A 87 0.51 31.21 -1.43
N GLU A 88 -0.66 30.91 -0.86
CA GLU A 88 -1.66 31.92 -0.50
C GLU A 88 -1.11 32.91 0.53
N SER A 89 -0.42 32.40 1.56
CA SER A 89 0.22 33.21 2.59
C SER A 89 1.29 34.12 1.99
N ALA A 90 2.16 33.61 1.13
CA ALA A 90 3.19 34.37 0.45
C ALA A 90 2.59 35.48 -0.45
N ALA A 91 1.52 35.18 -1.19
CA ALA A 91 0.82 36.15 -2.02
C ALA A 91 0.19 37.28 -1.18
N SER A 92 -0.36 36.96 -0.02
CA SER A 92 -0.96 37.96 0.89
C SER A 92 0.06 38.96 1.46
N ILE A 93 1.32 38.54 1.63
CA ILE A 93 2.42 39.39 2.11
C ILE A 93 2.96 40.28 0.99
N GLY A 94 3.00 39.77 -0.24
CA GLY A 94 3.50 40.49 -1.43
C GLY A 94 2.50 41.49 -2.04
N ALA A 95 1.23 41.44 -1.67
CA ALA A 95 0.22 42.37 -2.17
C ALA A 95 0.39 43.77 -1.53
N PRO A 96 0.55 44.85 -2.33
CA PRO A 96 0.53 46.21 -1.79
C PRO A 96 -0.86 46.52 -1.22
N ARG A 97 -0.89 47.14 -0.04
CA ARG A 97 -2.13 47.59 0.63
C ARG A 97 -2.89 48.63 -0.17
#